data_AF-A0A961HVT4-F1
#
_entry.id   AF-A0A961HVT4-F1
#
_cell.length_a   1.000
_cell.length_b   1.000
_cell.length_c   1.000
_cell.angle_alpha   90.00
_cell.angle_beta   90.00
_cell.angle_gamma   90.00
#
_symmetry.space_group_name_H-M   'P 1'
#
loop_
_entity.id
_entity.type
_entity.pdbx_description
1 polymer ?
#
loop_
_entity_poly.entity_id
_entity_poly.type
_entity_poly.pdbx_seq_one_letter_code
_entity_poly.pdbx_strand_id
1 'polypeptide(L)'
;ITLRAQADEKYAGDIREQDLRVSEILNGLRDGQAAPTTIRLRYSGTRGDYLAFYDYVGREIYYRYRRNRFDDRAERKIQWLIAGQAYAVQGDFTGIMSVGVFYSRNDDRYREILGEPDIMPVYNYQGAQPLRLEQIIIR
;
A
#
# COMPACT_ATOMS: atom_id res chain seq x y z
N ILE A 1 32.77 -4.66 18.80
CA ILE A 1 31.46 -5.29 18.49
C ILE A 1 30.39 -4.22 18.71
N THR A 2 30.21 -3.31 17.75
CA THR A 2 29.14 -3.29 16.71
C THR A 2 27.92 -2.44 17.11
N LEU A 3 28.14 -1.14 17.39
CA LEU A 3 27.06 -0.15 17.56
C LEU A 3 26.23 0.05 16.27
N ARG A 4 26.81 -0.25 15.09
CA ARG A 4 26.10 -0.16 13.80
C ARG A 4 25.02 -1.23 13.61
N ALA A 5 25.30 -2.48 14.01
CA ALA A 5 24.34 -3.59 13.86
C ALA A 5 23.08 -3.39 14.73
N GLN A 6 23.24 -2.84 15.93
CA GLN A 6 22.11 -2.60 16.83
C GLN A 6 21.18 -1.45 16.36
N ALA A 7 21.70 -0.49 15.60
CA ALA A 7 20.87 0.52 14.93
C ALA A 7 20.16 -0.09 13.71
N ASP A 8 20.87 -0.88 12.89
CA ASP A 8 20.30 -1.53 11.71
C ASP A 8 19.15 -2.50 12.05
N GLU A 9 19.22 -3.21 13.19
CA GLU A 9 18.14 -4.07 13.68
C GLU A 9 16.95 -3.27 14.24
N LYS A 10 17.18 -2.17 14.96
CA LYS A 10 16.10 -1.35 15.56
C LYS A 10 15.29 -0.58 14.50
N TYR A 11 15.88 -0.28 13.36
CA TYR A 11 15.22 0.30 12.17
C TYR A 11 14.88 -0.74 11.09
N ALA A 12 15.09 -2.04 11.33
CA ALA A 12 14.76 -3.10 10.36
C ALA A 12 13.25 -3.24 10.12
N GLY A 13 12.43 -2.87 11.10
CA GLY A 13 10.98 -3.03 11.03
C GLY A 13 10.18 -1.80 10.60
N ASP A 14 10.82 -0.71 10.20
CA ASP A 14 10.14 0.49 9.70
C ASP A 14 10.37 0.71 8.21
N ILE A 15 9.49 1.50 7.60
CA ILE A 15 9.72 2.04 6.25
C ILE A 15 10.85 3.05 6.31
N ARG A 16 11.81 2.87 5.42
CA ARG A 16 13.03 3.65 5.33
C ARG A 16 13.00 4.63 4.17
N GLU A 17 14.01 5.48 4.11
CA GLU A 17 14.16 6.49 3.05
C GLU A 17 14.33 5.88 1.66
N GLN A 18 14.97 4.71 1.58
CA GLN A 18 15.23 3.97 0.35
C GLN A 18 14.09 3.03 -0.08
N ASP A 19 13.04 2.89 0.74
CA ASP A 19 11.90 2.06 0.32
C ASP A 19 11.12 2.75 -0.80
N LEU A 20 10.54 1.94 -1.68
CA LEU A 20 9.86 2.42 -2.87
C LEU A 20 8.75 3.44 -2.55
N ARG A 21 8.73 4.55 -3.28
CA ARG A 21 7.74 5.63 -3.17
C ARG A 21 6.59 5.45 -4.14
N VAL A 22 5.43 6.01 -3.79
CA VAL A 22 4.27 6.04 -4.70
C VAL A 22 4.61 6.76 -6.00
N SER A 23 5.40 7.85 -5.93
CA SER A 23 5.87 8.57 -7.11
C SER A 23 6.72 7.70 -8.04
N GLU A 24 7.57 6.85 -7.48
CA GLU A 24 8.44 5.96 -8.26
C GLU A 24 7.62 4.87 -8.93
N ILE A 25 6.60 4.33 -8.26
CA ILE A 25 5.64 3.39 -8.85
C ILE A 25 4.91 4.05 -10.03
N LEU A 26 4.35 5.25 -9.83
CA LEU A 26 3.63 5.96 -10.89
C LEU A 26 4.54 6.28 -12.09
N ASN A 27 5.77 6.71 -11.84
CA ASN A 27 6.75 6.95 -12.91
C ASN A 27 7.09 5.65 -13.65
N GLY A 28 7.35 4.56 -12.94
CA GLY A 28 7.58 3.25 -13.54
C GLY A 28 6.40 2.81 -14.42
N LEU A 29 5.16 2.99 -13.96
CA LEU A 29 3.97 2.67 -14.74
C LEU A 29 3.86 3.51 -16.03
N ARG A 30 4.21 4.81 -15.97
CA ARG A 30 4.27 5.71 -17.14
C ARG A 30 5.31 5.23 -18.14
N ASP A 31 6.46 4.78 -17.64
CA ASP A 31 7.56 4.21 -18.42
C ASP A 31 7.28 2.77 -18.91
N GLY A 32 6.10 2.22 -18.59
CA GLY A 32 5.68 0.88 -19.02
C GLY A 32 6.26 -0.27 -18.18
N GLN A 33 6.86 0.03 -17.04
CA GLN A 33 7.33 -0.98 -16.08
C GLN A 33 6.15 -1.68 -15.40
N ALA A 34 6.39 -2.92 -14.99
CA ALA A 34 5.43 -3.67 -14.20
C ALA A 34 5.29 -3.07 -12.80
N ALA A 35 4.05 -2.96 -12.32
CA ALA A 35 3.79 -2.54 -10.95
C ALA A 35 4.32 -3.59 -9.94
N PRO A 36 4.96 -3.16 -8.84
CA PRO A 36 5.43 -4.08 -7.80
C PRO A 36 4.24 -4.74 -7.09
N THR A 37 4.39 -6.01 -6.72
CA THR A 37 3.33 -6.77 -6.03
C THR A 37 3.44 -6.72 -4.51
N THR A 38 4.59 -6.32 -3.98
CA THR A 38 4.83 -6.13 -2.54
C THR A 38 5.45 -4.77 -2.30
N ILE A 39 4.84 -3.97 -1.42
CA ILE A 39 5.29 -2.62 -1.11
C ILE A 39 5.31 -2.43 0.41
N ARG A 40 6.38 -1.81 0.94
CA ARG A 40 6.43 -1.44 2.36
C ARG A 40 5.67 -0.15 2.58
N LEU A 41 4.55 -0.22 3.30
CA LEU A 41 3.63 0.91 3.50
C LEU A 41 3.09 0.95 4.93
N ARG A 42 2.69 2.13 5.40
CA ARG A 42 2.01 2.30 6.69
C ARG A 42 0.51 2.24 6.45
N TYR A 43 -0.22 1.60 7.35
CA TYR A 43 -1.68 1.55 7.26
C TYR A 43 -2.30 2.87 7.73
N SER A 44 -3.19 3.46 6.95
CA SER A 44 -3.94 4.68 7.27
C SER A 44 -5.30 4.35 7.87
N GLY A 45 -6.02 3.41 7.27
CA GLY A 45 -7.38 3.05 7.66
C GLY A 45 -8.19 2.54 6.46
N THR A 46 -9.50 2.41 6.64
CA THR A 46 -10.43 2.05 5.57
C THR A 46 -11.01 3.30 4.88
N ARG A 47 -11.28 3.19 3.58
CA ARG A 47 -11.96 4.20 2.75
C ARG A 47 -12.93 3.47 1.82
N GLY A 48 -14.21 3.36 2.23
CA GLY A 48 -15.19 2.59 1.46
C GLY A 48 -14.80 1.11 1.35
N ASP A 49 -14.55 0.62 0.13
CA ASP A 49 -14.15 -0.76 -0.14
C ASP A 49 -12.62 -0.97 -0.19
N TYR A 50 -11.86 0.06 0.17
CA TYR A 50 -10.41 0.10 0.08
C TYR A 50 -9.75 0.21 1.46
N LEU A 51 -8.56 -0.36 1.57
CA LEU A 51 -7.57 -0.05 2.58
C LEU A 51 -6.68 1.05 2.04
N ALA A 52 -6.55 2.14 2.77
CA ALA A 52 -5.59 3.18 2.49
C ALA A 52 -4.28 2.86 3.20
N PHE A 53 -3.20 2.83 2.44
CA PHE A 53 -1.83 2.75 2.93
C PHE A 53 -1.05 3.96 2.41
N TYR A 54 0.05 4.32 3.07
CA TYR A 54 0.89 5.43 2.63
C TYR A 54 2.38 5.10 2.70
N ASP A 55 3.14 5.69 1.79
CA ASP A 55 4.60 5.59 1.78
C ASP A 55 5.24 6.50 2.85
N TYR A 56 6.57 6.52 2.90
CA TYR A 56 7.30 7.32 3.86
C TYR A 56 7.00 8.83 3.78
N VAL A 57 6.63 9.35 2.60
CA VAL A 57 6.34 10.78 2.39
C VAL A 57 4.85 11.11 2.50
N GLY A 58 4.02 10.12 2.88
CA GLY A 58 2.59 10.31 3.12
C GLY A 58 1.71 10.20 1.86
N ARG A 59 2.26 9.75 0.72
CA ARG A 59 1.43 9.53 -0.48
C ARG A 59 0.66 8.23 -0.36
N GLU A 60 -0.64 8.27 -0.65
CA GLU A 60 -1.52 7.12 -0.47
C GLU A 60 -1.52 6.16 -1.67
N ILE A 61 -1.67 4.87 -1.37
CA ILE A 61 -1.98 3.76 -2.27
C ILE A 61 -3.20 3.03 -1.71
N TYR A 62 -4.11 2.64 -2.59
CA TYR A 62 -5.33 1.94 -2.21
C TYR A 62 -5.27 0.45 -2.56
N TYR A 63 -5.72 -0.36 -1.62
CA TYR A 63 -5.88 -1.81 -1.79
C TYR A 63 -7.36 -2.17 -1.61
N ARG A 64 -8.04 -2.58 -2.68
CA ARG A 64 -9.40 -3.09 -2.61
C ARG A 64 -9.38 -4.42 -1.86
N TYR A 65 -10.02 -4.47 -0.69
CA TYR A 65 -10.04 -5.65 0.17
C TYR A 65 -11.38 -6.38 0.19
N ARG A 66 -12.45 -5.69 -0.25
CA ARG A 66 -13.79 -6.25 -0.36
C ARG A 66 -14.44 -5.95 -1.69
N ARG A 67 -15.39 -6.79 -2.09
CA ARG A 67 -16.17 -6.56 -3.31
C ARG A 67 -17.24 -5.49 -3.09
N ASN A 68 -17.86 -5.50 -1.91
CA ASN A 68 -18.88 -4.55 -1.48
C ASN A 68 -18.97 -4.54 0.06
N ARG A 69 -19.82 -3.65 0.60
CA ARG A 69 -20.04 -3.47 2.05
C ARG A 69 -20.59 -4.66 2.84
N PHE A 70 -21.09 -5.71 2.19
CA PHE A 70 -21.69 -6.88 2.83
C PHE A 70 -20.72 -8.07 2.93
N ASP A 71 -19.45 -7.86 2.61
CA ASP A 71 -18.41 -8.90 2.66
C ASP A 71 -17.78 -9.00 4.07
N ASP A 72 -18.53 -9.56 5.02
CA ASP A 72 -18.10 -9.73 6.43
C ASP A 72 -16.85 -10.63 6.58
N ARG A 73 -16.49 -11.39 5.54
CA ARG A 73 -15.26 -12.19 5.53
C ARG A 73 -14.04 -11.31 5.31
N ALA A 74 -14.18 -10.24 4.53
CA ALA A 74 -13.10 -9.30 4.28
C ALA A 74 -12.75 -8.47 5.52
N GLU A 75 -13.74 -8.10 6.34
CA GLU A 75 -13.49 -7.33 7.58
C GLU A 75 -12.65 -8.10 8.59
N ARG A 76 -12.92 -9.40 8.75
CA ARG A 76 -12.10 -10.28 9.60
C ARG A 76 -10.65 -10.39 9.14
N LYS A 77 -10.37 -10.22 7.85
CA LYS A 77 -8.99 -10.28 7.30
C LYS A 77 -8.16 -9.05 7.62
N ILE A 78 -8.79 -7.95 8.03
CA ILE A 78 -8.10 -6.65 8.22
C ILE A 78 -8.13 -6.17 9.67
N GLN A 79 -8.84 -6.87 10.56
CA GLN A 79 -9.03 -6.47 11.97
C GLN A 79 -7.73 -6.32 12.78
N TRP A 80 -6.64 -6.93 12.31
CA TRP A 80 -5.32 -6.87 12.95
C TRP A 80 -4.43 -5.74 12.39
N LEU A 81 -4.89 -4.98 11.40
CA LEU A 81 -4.18 -3.82 10.89
C LEU A 81 -4.32 -2.64 11.88
N ILE A 82 -3.18 -2.10 12.30
CA ILE A 82 -3.07 -0.99 13.25
C ILE A 82 -2.65 0.26 12.48
N ALA A 83 -3.41 1.33 12.60
CA ALA A 83 -3.10 2.59 11.93
C ALA A 83 -1.69 3.10 12.35
N GLY A 84 -0.92 3.58 11.38
CA GLY A 84 0.46 4.02 11.56
C GLY A 84 1.51 2.90 11.57
N GLN A 85 1.12 1.64 11.75
CA GLN A 85 2.04 0.51 11.70
C GLN A 85 2.49 0.22 10.26
N ALA A 86 3.74 -0.18 10.11
CA ALA A 86 4.37 -0.50 8.83
C ALA A 86 4.22 -1.99 8.49
N TYR A 87 3.89 -2.26 7.23
CA TYR A 87 3.64 -3.60 6.70
C TYR A 87 4.34 -3.78 5.35
N ALA A 88 4.77 -5.00 5.05
CA ALA A 88 4.94 -5.45 3.67
C ALA A 88 3.56 -5.83 3.12
N VAL A 89 2.98 -4.95 2.32
CA VAL A 89 1.62 -5.11 1.77
C VAL A 89 1.69 -5.79 0.42
N GLN A 90 0.94 -6.86 0.26
CA GLN A 90 0.87 -7.66 -0.96
C GLN A 90 -0.42 -7.38 -1.73
N GLY A 91 -0.30 -7.19 -3.04
CA GLY A 91 -1.46 -7.03 -3.90
C GLY A 91 -1.14 -7.01 -5.39
N ASP A 92 -2.18 -7.16 -6.20
CA ASP A 92 -2.09 -7.13 -7.66
C ASP A 92 -2.56 -5.79 -8.18
N PHE A 93 -1.77 -5.12 -9.01
CA PHE A 93 -2.13 -3.82 -9.57
C PHE A 93 -3.33 -3.92 -10.50
N THR A 94 -4.34 -3.10 -10.27
CA THR A 94 -5.60 -3.12 -11.02
C THR A 94 -5.85 -1.84 -11.81
N GLY A 95 -5.23 -0.73 -11.44
CA GLY A 95 -5.46 0.54 -12.10
C GLY A 95 -5.13 1.72 -11.20
N ILE A 96 -5.75 2.86 -11.48
CA ILE A 96 -5.53 4.12 -10.77
C ILE A 96 -6.85 4.75 -10.38
N MET A 97 -6.80 5.61 -9.37
CA MET A 97 -7.92 6.44 -8.96
C MET A 97 -7.56 7.91 -9.19
N SER A 98 -8.43 8.64 -9.90
CA SER A 98 -8.35 10.09 -10.10
C SER A 98 -9.68 10.70 -9.66
N VAL A 99 -9.63 11.67 -8.76
CA VAL A 99 -10.82 12.40 -8.23
C VAL A 99 -11.96 11.44 -7.79
N GLY A 100 -11.61 10.35 -7.11
CA GLY A 100 -12.57 9.35 -6.61
C GLY A 100 -13.13 8.39 -7.67
N VAL A 101 -12.71 8.50 -8.92
CA VAL A 101 -13.10 7.61 -10.01
C VAL A 101 -11.97 6.60 -10.25
N PHE A 102 -12.33 5.31 -10.27
CA PHE A 102 -11.39 4.23 -10.57
C PHE A 102 -11.32 3.96 -12.08
N TYR A 103 -10.11 3.95 -12.61
CA TYR A 103 -9.79 3.60 -13.99
C TYR A 103 -8.98 2.30 -14.00
N SER A 104 -9.54 1.24 -14.56
CA SER A 104 -8.86 -0.05 -14.71
C SER A 104 -7.62 0.10 -15.59
N ARG A 105 -6.56 -0.67 -15.34
CA ARG A 105 -5.37 -0.75 -16.22
C ARG A 105 -5.67 -1.18 -17.66
N ASN A 106 -6.86 -1.75 -17.89
CA ASN A 106 -7.34 -2.20 -19.20
C ASN A 106 -8.37 -1.22 -19.80
N ASP A 107 -8.64 -0.09 -19.15
CA ASP A 107 -9.51 0.97 -19.66
C ASP A 107 -8.77 1.78 -20.74
N ASP A 108 -9.45 2.18 -21.81
CA ASP A 108 -8.87 2.98 -22.89
C ASP A 108 -8.32 4.32 -22.37
N ARG A 109 -8.97 4.89 -21.34
CA ARG A 109 -8.57 6.16 -20.71
C ARG A 109 -7.44 6.01 -19.70
N TYR A 110 -7.07 4.79 -19.32
CA TYR A 110 -6.04 4.56 -18.29
C TYR A 110 -4.75 5.33 -18.58
N ARG A 111 -4.28 5.31 -19.83
CA ARG A 111 -3.03 5.97 -20.22
C ARG A 111 -3.10 7.49 -20.14
N GLU A 112 -4.25 8.06 -20.48
CA GLU A 112 -4.53 9.50 -20.34
C GLU A 112 -4.47 9.89 -18.86
N ILE A 113 -5.25 9.19 -18.02
CA ILE A 113 -5.36 9.50 -16.59
C ILE A 113 -4.05 9.24 -15.84
N LEU A 114 -3.24 8.27 -16.27
CA LEU A 114 -1.93 8.01 -15.66
C LEU A 114 -0.98 9.22 -15.78
N GLY A 115 -1.19 10.09 -16.77
CA GLY A 115 -0.46 11.34 -16.94
C GLY A 115 -0.93 12.49 -16.04
N GLU A 116 -2.08 12.36 -15.38
CA GLU A 116 -2.63 13.40 -14.52
C GLU A 116 -1.85 13.53 -13.20
N PRO A 117 -1.86 14.75 -12.59
CA PRO A 117 -1.44 14.92 -11.22
C PRO A 117 -2.43 14.25 -10.25
N ASP A 118 -2.00 14.04 -9.00
CA ASP A 118 -2.85 13.63 -7.88
C ASP A 118 -3.67 12.34 -8.08
N ILE A 119 -3.08 11.39 -8.80
CA ILE A 119 -3.60 10.03 -8.97
C ILE A 119 -3.05 9.08 -7.89
N MET A 120 -3.85 8.07 -7.55
CA MET A 120 -3.48 7.03 -6.59
C MET A 120 -3.43 5.66 -7.27
N PRO A 121 -2.34 4.88 -7.12
CA PRO A 121 -2.32 3.48 -7.51
C PRO A 121 -3.36 2.68 -6.74
N VAL A 122 -4.02 1.76 -7.44
CA VAL A 122 -5.01 0.85 -6.87
C VAL A 122 -4.61 -0.59 -7.13
N TYR A 123 -4.68 -1.39 -6.07
CA TYR A 123 -4.36 -2.81 -6.06
C TYR A 123 -5.54 -3.63 -5.55
N ASN A 124 -5.58 -4.92 -5.85
CA ASN A 124 -6.38 -5.89 -5.10
C ASN A 124 -5.56 -6.38 -3.90
N TYR A 125 -6.14 -6.32 -2.70
CA TYR A 125 -5.48 -6.74 -1.47
C TYR A 125 -5.31 -8.27 -1.40
N GLN A 126 -4.09 -8.74 -1.18
CA GLN A 126 -3.79 -10.16 -0.95
C GLN A 126 -3.35 -10.42 0.49
N GLY A 127 -2.72 -9.45 1.16
CA GLY A 127 -2.33 -9.56 2.55
C GLY A 127 -1.38 -8.45 2.98
N ALA A 128 -1.03 -8.43 4.27
CA ALA A 128 0.06 -7.60 4.78
C ALA A 128 0.82 -8.37 5.86
N GLN A 129 2.12 -8.16 5.94
CA GLN A 129 2.96 -8.73 6.99
C GLN A 129 3.56 -7.59 7.81
N PRO A 130 3.38 -7.56 9.14
CA PRO A 130 3.99 -6.55 9.99
C PRO A 130 5.51 -6.52 9.81
N LEU A 131 6.09 -5.33 9.63
CA LEU A 131 7.55 -5.20 9.52
C LEU A 131 8.24 -5.21 10.90
N ARG A 132 7.53 -4.82 11.96
CA ARG A 132 7.96 -5.03 13.36
C ARG A 132 7.23 -6.24 13.94
N LEU A 133 7.99 -7.17 14.53
CA LEU A 133 7.46 -8.36 15.23
C LEU A 133 7.23 -8.13 16.74
N GLU A 134 7.48 -6.94 17.28
CA GLU A 134 7.50 -6.76 18.74
C GLU A 134 6.19 -6.22 19.33
N GLN A 135 5.56 -7.08 20.13
CA GLN A 135 4.57 -6.85 21.19
C GLN A 135 3.14 -6.47 20.78
N ILE A 136 2.42 -7.40 20.13
CA ILE A 136 0.98 -7.54 20.42
C ILE A 136 0.91 -8.11 21.84
N ILE A 137 0.85 -7.25 22.85
CA ILE A 137 0.44 -7.67 24.20
C ILE A 137 -1.05 -8.00 24.09
N ILE A 138 -1.36 -9.29 24.02
CA ILE A 138 -2.70 -9.80 24.29
C ILE A 138 -2.99 -9.44 25.75
N ARG A 139 -3.87 -8.47 25.98
CA ARG A 139 -4.50 -8.24 27.28
C ARG A 139 -5.83 -8.96 27.33
#